data_AF-A0A0N4VWL6-F1
#
_entry.id   AF-A0A0N4VWL6-F1
#
_cell.length_a   1.000
_cell.length_b   1.000
_cell.length_c   1.000
_cell.angle_alpha   90.00
_cell.angle_beta   90.00
_cell.angle_gamma   90.00
#
_symmetry.space_group_name_H-M   'P 1'
#
loop_
_entity.id
_entity.type
_entity.pdbx_description
1 polymer ?
#
loop_
_entity_poly.entity_id
_entity_poly.type
_entity_poly.pdbx_seq_one_letter_code
_entity_poly.pdbx_strand_id
1 'polypeptide(L)'
;MRSLQRSAVEPVIVRQNAPEVGEYCSAPIASPWGEITFSTTSTSRGSAPATTAALRCAFGRWMVGPSFSTCTRGVFRPLLGKCSDDREEALPGVCMPLTPPTNGLITYIQAGRQENFEIGTTALLYCMASHAVTGQATVVCSKDGWQPATGLGTCDPTERQN
;
A
#
# COMPACT_ATOMS: atom_id res chain seq x y z
N MET A 1 36.94 53.48 31.53
CA MET A 1 36.45 52.95 30.24
C MET A 1 36.99 51.54 30.09
N ARG A 2 36.18 50.49 30.34
CA ARG A 2 36.59 49.09 30.14
C ARG A 2 35.74 48.52 29.00
N SER A 3 36.39 48.16 27.89
CA SER A 3 35.76 47.59 26.72
C SER A 3 35.23 46.18 27.05
N LEU A 4 33.92 46.00 26.95
CA LEU A 4 33.30 44.68 27.01
C LEU A 4 33.45 44.02 25.64
N GLN A 5 34.47 43.17 25.51
CA GLN A 5 34.71 42.38 24.31
C GLN A 5 33.66 41.25 24.26
N ARG A 6 32.71 41.34 23.34
CA ARG A 6 31.76 40.24 23.08
C ARG A 6 32.49 39.12 22.36
N SER A 7 32.68 38.00 23.04
CA SER A 7 33.19 36.78 22.43
C SER A 7 32.16 36.25 21.44
N ALA A 8 32.58 35.97 20.21
CA ALA A 8 31.75 35.29 19.21
C ALA A 8 31.42 33.88 19.73
N VAL A 9 30.13 33.58 19.88
CA VAL A 9 29.65 32.24 20.23
C VAL A 9 29.60 31.46 18.92
N GLU A 10 30.52 30.50 18.75
CA GLU A 10 30.42 29.54 17.64
C GLU A 10 29.19 28.65 17.85
N PRO A 11 28.40 28.39 16.80
CA PRO A 11 27.28 27.46 16.91
C PRO A 11 27.81 26.05 17.15
N VAL A 12 27.52 25.49 18.31
CA VAL A 12 27.68 24.06 18.56
C VAL A 12 26.70 23.34 17.65
N ILE A 13 27.22 22.74 16.57
CA ILE A 13 26.44 21.83 15.72
C ILE A 13 26.18 20.57 16.55
N VAL A 14 25.06 20.58 17.26
CA VAL A 14 24.49 19.34 17.80
C VAL A 14 24.15 18.49 16.58
N ARG A 15 24.91 17.42 16.36
CA ARG A 15 24.48 16.32 15.50
C ARG A 15 23.25 15.71 16.17
N GLN A 16 22.10 16.33 15.95
CA GLN A 16 20.83 15.66 16.19
C GLN A 16 20.86 14.48 15.23
N ASN A 17 21.01 13.27 15.78
CA ASN A 17 20.66 12.06 15.07
C ASN A 17 19.27 12.33 14.50
N ALA A 18 19.20 12.53 13.19
CA ALA A 18 17.94 12.52 12.48
C ALA A 18 17.24 11.22 12.90
N PRO A 19 15.95 11.25 13.25
CA PRO A 19 15.23 10.01 13.38
C PRO A 19 15.37 9.35 12.02
N GLU A 20 16.00 8.17 11.96
CA GLU A 20 15.88 7.30 10.78
C GLU A 20 14.37 7.10 10.60
N VAL A 21 13.79 7.89 9.70
CA VAL A 21 12.43 7.68 9.20
C VAL A 21 12.52 6.29 8.59
N GLY A 22 12.01 5.28 9.30
CA GLY A 22 12.24 3.86 8.99
C GLY A 22 12.07 3.59 7.51
N GLU A 23 13.20 3.56 6.80
CA GLU A 23 13.21 3.51 5.33
C GLU A 23 12.99 2.07 4.87
N TYR A 24 13.34 1.12 5.74
CA TYR A 24 13.20 -0.31 5.55
C TYR A 24 11.99 -0.85 6.29
N CYS A 25 11.22 -1.71 5.63
CA CYS A 25 10.11 -2.43 6.25
C CYS A 25 10.60 -3.76 6.83
N SER A 26 10.12 -4.08 8.03
CA SER A 26 10.27 -5.43 8.57
C SER A 26 9.48 -6.42 7.70
N ALA A 27 10.07 -7.59 7.44
CA ALA A 27 9.42 -8.62 6.67
C ALA A 27 8.12 -9.07 7.39
N PRO A 28 6.95 -9.00 6.73
CA PRO A 28 5.71 -9.48 7.30
C PRO A 28 5.79 -10.99 7.57
N ILE A 29 5.15 -11.42 8.65
CA ILE A 29 5.10 -12.84 9.02
C ILE A 29 4.07 -13.52 8.13
N ALA A 30 4.49 -14.56 7.42
CA ALA A 30 3.57 -15.37 6.62
C ALA A 30 2.59 -16.11 7.53
N SER A 31 1.32 -16.14 7.14
CA SER A 31 0.33 -16.99 7.79
C SER A 31 0.67 -18.46 7.62
N PRO A 32 0.14 -19.36 8.45
CA PRO A 32 0.19 -20.80 8.20
C PRO A 32 -0.21 -21.12 6.75
N TRP A 33 0.55 -22.00 6.09
CA TRP A 33 0.36 -22.38 4.68
C TRP A 33 0.44 -21.24 3.65
N GLY A 34 0.95 -20.07 4.06
CA GLY A 34 1.26 -18.94 3.20
C GLY A 34 2.76 -18.80 2.98
N GLU A 35 3.15 -18.44 1.77
CA GLU A 35 4.49 -18.06 1.39
C GLU A 35 4.48 -16.61 0.93
N ILE A 36 5.38 -15.78 1.48
CA ILE A 36 5.53 -14.38 1.07
C ILE A 36 6.80 -14.24 0.23
N THR A 37 6.64 -13.80 -1.01
CA THR A 37 7.76 -13.49 -1.92
C THR A 37 7.93 -11.98 -2.05
N PHE A 38 9.17 -11.52 -2.26
CA PHE A 38 9.48 -10.09 -2.38
C PHE A 38 10.05 -9.78 -3.76
N SER A 39 9.70 -8.63 -4.32
CA SER A 39 10.18 -8.18 -5.64
C SER A 39 11.67 -7.82 -5.65
N THR A 40 12.25 -7.51 -4.49
CA THR A 40 13.65 -7.11 -4.32
C THR A 40 14.27 -7.86 -3.15
N THR A 41 15.58 -8.12 -3.22
CA THR A 41 16.34 -8.77 -2.16
C THR A 41 16.31 -7.95 -0.86
N SER A 42 15.83 -8.56 0.22
CA SER A 42 15.90 -7.97 1.56
C SER A 42 17.36 -7.92 2.01
N THR A 43 17.76 -6.78 2.58
CA THR A 43 19.10 -6.62 3.19
C THR A 43 19.01 -7.04 4.67
N SER A 44 20.13 -7.15 5.37
CA SER A 44 20.17 -7.43 6.83
C SER A 44 19.36 -6.45 7.70
N ARG A 45 18.95 -5.30 7.15
CA ARG A 45 18.12 -4.26 7.78
C ARG A 45 16.62 -4.35 7.45
N GLY A 46 16.20 -5.25 6.55
CA GLY A 46 14.79 -5.40 6.12
C GLY A 46 14.58 -5.23 4.62
N SER A 47 13.31 -5.08 4.21
CA SER A 47 12.91 -4.81 2.83
C SER A 47 13.05 -3.34 2.50
N ALA A 48 13.61 -3.03 1.33
CA ALA A 48 13.77 -1.66 0.85
C ALA A 48 12.43 -0.94 0.68
N PRO A 49 12.40 0.40 0.71
CA PRO A 49 11.20 1.14 0.33
C PRO A 49 10.84 0.81 -1.13
N ALA A 50 9.54 0.77 -1.42
CA ALA A 50 8.97 0.29 -2.68
C ALA A 50 9.12 -1.22 -2.97
N THR A 51 9.67 -2.03 -2.05
CA THR A 51 9.59 -3.49 -2.16
C THR A 51 8.13 -3.95 -2.15
N THR A 52 7.75 -4.78 -3.12
CA THR A 52 6.43 -5.42 -3.13
C THR A 52 6.53 -6.82 -2.54
N ALA A 53 5.73 -7.10 -1.52
CA ALA A 53 5.53 -8.41 -0.93
C ALA A 53 4.27 -9.04 -1.54
N ALA A 54 4.36 -10.29 -1.96
CA ALA A 54 3.27 -11.06 -2.53
C ALA A 54 3.03 -12.32 -1.68
N LEU A 55 1.81 -12.49 -1.16
CA LEU A 55 1.38 -13.68 -0.44
C LEU A 55 0.82 -14.71 -1.41
N ARG A 56 1.28 -15.96 -1.28
CA ARG A 56 0.77 -17.13 -1.99
C ARG A 56 0.35 -18.18 -0.99
N CYS A 57 -0.86 -18.73 -1.16
CA CYS A 57 -1.31 -19.85 -0.34
C CYS A 57 -0.99 -21.19 -0.97
N ALA A 58 -0.76 -22.20 -0.12
CA ALA A 58 -0.56 -23.58 -0.54
C ALA A 58 -1.78 -24.16 -1.28
N PHE A 59 -1.57 -25.24 -2.04
CA PHE A 59 -2.61 -25.88 -2.83
C PHE A 59 -3.82 -26.30 -1.98
N GLY A 60 -5.03 -25.92 -2.40
CA GLY A 60 -6.27 -26.20 -1.67
C GLY A 60 -6.55 -25.27 -0.49
N ARG A 61 -5.82 -24.15 -0.35
CA ARG A 61 -6.08 -23.07 0.60
C ARG A 61 -6.53 -21.81 -0.13
N TRP A 62 -7.23 -20.93 0.57
CA TRP A 62 -7.77 -19.70 -0.01
C TRP A 62 -7.20 -18.45 0.68
N MET A 63 -7.07 -17.37 -0.09
CA MET A 63 -6.52 -16.09 0.37
C MET A 63 -7.64 -15.22 0.97
N VAL A 64 -7.46 -14.82 2.23
CA VAL A 64 -8.30 -13.87 2.95
C VAL A 64 -7.62 -12.50 2.95
N GLY A 65 -8.13 -11.54 2.19
CA GLY A 65 -7.58 -10.18 2.15
C GLY A 65 -6.49 -9.96 1.09
N PRO A 66 -5.65 -8.91 1.23
CA PRO A 66 -4.71 -8.49 0.19
C PRO A 66 -3.59 -9.50 -0.06
N SER A 67 -3.42 -9.92 -1.31
CA SER A 67 -2.30 -10.79 -1.72
C SER A 67 -1.02 -10.02 -2.04
N PHE A 68 -1.08 -8.69 -2.14
CA PHE A 68 0.07 -7.83 -2.41
C PHE A 68 0.15 -6.68 -1.42
N SER A 69 1.37 -6.30 -1.07
CA SER A 69 1.66 -5.16 -0.20
C SER A 69 2.94 -4.47 -0.63
N THR A 70 2.98 -3.14 -0.59
CA THR A 70 4.18 -2.37 -0.92
C THR A 70 4.74 -1.71 0.33
N CYS A 71 6.05 -1.85 0.52
CA CYS A 71 6.78 -1.18 1.59
C CYS A 71 6.77 0.33 1.34
N THR A 72 6.10 1.09 2.20
CA THR A 72 6.06 2.55 2.15
C THR A 72 6.24 3.13 3.55
N ARG A 73 7.23 3.99 3.73
CA ARG A 73 7.56 4.64 5.03
C ARG A 73 7.73 3.64 6.18
N GLY A 74 8.42 2.53 5.94
CA GLY A 74 8.76 1.54 6.96
C GLY A 74 7.66 0.52 7.29
N VAL A 75 6.51 0.59 6.61
CA VAL A 75 5.42 -0.38 6.78
C VAL A 75 4.91 -0.91 5.43
N PHE A 76 4.62 -2.20 5.37
CA PHE A 76 3.93 -2.84 4.25
C PHE A 76 2.45 -2.43 4.23
N ARG A 77 2.03 -1.77 3.15
CA ARG A 77 0.67 -1.25 2.95
C ARG A 77 0.14 -1.69 1.56
N PRO A 78 -1.10 -2.23 1.48
CA PRO A 78 -1.98 -2.63 2.59
C PRO A 78 -1.37 -3.78 3.41
N LEU A 79 -1.89 -4.07 4.60
CA LEU A 79 -1.40 -5.23 5.35
C LEU A 79 -1.72 -6.51 4.56
N LEU A 80 -0.75 -7.41 4.45
CA LEU A 80 -0.96 -8.69 3.78
C LEU A 80 -2.09 -9.47 4.47
N GLY A 81 -2.87 -10.13 3.63
CA GLY A 81 -3.91 -11.06 4.02
C GLY A 81 -3.35 -12.31 4.69
N LYS A 82 -4.22 -13.31 4.86
CA LYS A 82 -3.86 -14.60 5.44
C LYS A 82 -4.33 -15.73 4.55
N CYS A 83 -3.71 -16.88 4.66
CA CYS A 83 -4.21 -18.12 4.11
C CYS A 83 -5.07 -18.81 5.15
N SER A 84 -6.18 -19.40 4.73
CA SER A 84 -7.05 -20.18 5.60
C SER A 84 -7.51 -21.46 4.90
N ASP A 85 -7.97 -22.40 5.73
CA ASP A 85 -8.34 -23.78 5.39
C ASP A 85 -9.85 -23.87 5.15
N ASP A 86 -10.65 -23.26 6.03
CA ASP A 86 -12.09 -23.16 5.91
C ASP A 86 -12.39 -21.98 5.04
N ARG A 87 -13.11 -22.15 3.91
CA ARG A 87 -13.55 -21.08 3.02
C ARG A 87 -14.40 -20.07 3.81
N GLU A 88 -13.76 -19.26 4.65
CA GLU A 88 -14.33 -18.12 5.34
C GLU A 88 -14.38 -17.02 4.29
N GLU A 89 -15.27 -17.29 3.34
CA GLU A 89 -15.77 -16.39 2.32
C GLU A 89 -15.66 -14.99 2.87
N ALA A 90 -14.82 -14.16 2.24
CA ALA A 90 -14.87 -12.73 2.40
C ALA A 90 -16.36 -12.37 2.51
N LEU A 91 -16.75 -11.84 3.68
CA LEU A 91 -18.13 -11.68 4.14
C LEU A 91 -19.14 -11.71 2.99
N PRO A 92 -20.13 -12.63 2.98
CA PRO A 92 -20.98 -12.86 1.83
C PRO A 92 -21.68 -11.55 1.43
N GLY A 93 -21.20 -10.94 0.35
CA GLY A 93 -21.80 -9.74 -0.23
C GLY A 93 -21.03 -8.43 -0.07
N VAL A 94 -19.82 -8.41 0.51
CA VAL A 94 -19.05 -7.16 0.69
C VAL A 94 -17.61 -7.31 0.16
N CYS A 95 -17.16 -6.36 -0.66
CA CYS A 95 -15.79 -6.30 -1.15
C CYS A 95 -14.86 -5.53 -0.20
N MET A 96 -13.60 -5.95 -0.15
CA MET A 96 -12.59 -5.28 0.69
C MET A 96 -12.23 -3.90 0.12
N PRO A 97 -11.96 -2.88 0.95
CA PRO A 97 -11.57 -1.55 0.45
C PRO A 97 -10.24 -1.62 -0.34
N LEU A 98 -10.21 -0.95 -1.49
CA LEU A 98 -9.04 -0.82 -2.35
C LEU A 98 -8.10 0.27 -1.84
N THR A 99 -6.81 0.07 -2.08
CA THR A 99 -5.77 1.05 -1.71
C THR A 99 -5.49 1.97 -2.89
N PRO A 100 -5.51 3.31 -2.70
CA PRO A 100 -5.18 4.24 -3.78
C PRO A 100 -3.71 4.11 -4.19
N PRO A 101 -3.40 4.12 -5.50
CA PRO A 101 -2.03 4.16 -5.98
C PRO A 101 -1.37 5.51 -5.67
N THR A 102 -0.04 5.56 -5.76
CA THR A 102 0.72 6.81 -5.61
C THR A 102 0.20 7.87 -6.58
N ASN A 103 0.04 9.11 -6.11
CA ASN A 103 -0.55 10.20 -6.90
C ASN A 103 -1.96 9.89 -7.43
N GLY A 104 -2.70 9.01 -6.76
CA GLY A 104 -4.09 8.70 -7.04
C GLY A 104 -4.96 8.73 -5.79
N LEU A 105 -6.27 8.83 -6.02
CA LEU A 105 -7.33 8.75 -5.02
C LEU A 105 -8.40 7.79 -5.55
N ILE A 106 -9.03 7.02 -4.67
CA ILE A 106 -10.15 6.14 -5.03
C ILE A 106 -11.43 6.72 -4.46
N THR A 107 -12.44 6.85 -5.32
CA THR A 107 -13.80 7.23 -4.94
C THR A 107 -14.71 6.03 -5.07
N TYR A 108 -15.57 5.81 -4.07
CA TYR A 108 -16.52 4.69 -4.06
C TYR A 108 -17.94 5.18 -4.24
N ILE A 109 -18.63 4.58 -5.19
CA ILE A 109 -20.06 4.76 -5.43
C ILE A 109 -20.75 3.52 -4.87
N GLN A 110 -21.27 3.66 -3.64
CA GLN A 110 -21.96 2.58 -2.92
C GLN A 110 -23.27 2.23 -3.62
N ALA A 111 -23.57 0.93 -3.76
CA ALA A 111 -24.85 0.49 -4.33
C ALA A 111 -26.04 0.70 -3.37
N GLY A 112 -25.74 0.80 -2.08
CA GLY A 112 -26.74 0.85 -1.01
C GLY A 112 -26.29 1.73 0.14
N ARG A 113 -27.12 1.76 1.18
CA ARG A 113 -26.95 2.65 2.35
C ARG A 113 -26.57 1.92 3.63
N GLN A 114 -26.53 0.59 3.59
CA GLN A 114 -26.56 -0.24 4.78
C GLN A 114 -25.18 -0.84 5.08
N GLU A 115 -24.51 -1.37 4.06
CA GLU A 115 -23.17 -1.96 4.17
C GLU A 115 -22.18 -1.19 3.28
N ASN A 116 -20.98 -0.91 3.80
CA ASN A 116 -19.93 -0.29 3.01
C ASN A 116 -19.30 -1.34 2.08
N PHE A 117 -19.17 -1.02 0.80
CA PHE A 117 -18.56 -1.84 -0.24
C PHE A 117 -19.35 -3.10 -0.62
N GLU A 118 -20.67 -3.05 -0.51
CA GLU A 118 -21.57 -4.14 -0.94
C GLU A 118 -21.45 -4.46 -2.44
N ILE A 119 -21.93 -5.65 -2.83
CA ILE A 119 -22.05 -6.06 -4.24
C ILE A 119 -22.78 -4.95 -5.03
N GLY A 120 -22.18 -4.54 -6.15
CA GLY A 120 -22.64 -3.44 -6.99
C GLY A 120 -21.90 -2.12 -6.71
N THR A 121 -21.15 -2.01 -5.61
CA THR A 121 -20.32 -0.83 -5.35
C THR A 121 -19.30 -0.66 -6.48
N THR A 122 -19.17 0.55 -6.99
CA THR A 122 -18.20 0.87 -8.04
C THR A 122 -17.07 1.72 -7.45
N ALA A 123 -15.83 1.30 -7.65
CA ALA A 123 -14.66 2.10 -7.29
C ALA A 123 -14.07 2.76 -8.53
N LEU A 124 -13.83 4.07 -8.44
CA LEU A 124 -13.21 4.90 -9.46
C LEU A 124 -11.82 5.36 -9.00
N LEU A 125 -10.81 5.15 -9.84
CA LEU A 125 -9.49 5.72 -9.67
C LEU A 125 -9.44 7.11 -10.30
N TYR A 126 -9.01 8.09 -9.51
CA TYR A 126 -8.72 9.45 -9.93
C TYR A 126 -7.23 9.73 -9.72
N CYS A 127 -6.54 10.24 -10.74
CA CYS A 127 -5.14 10.64 -10.63
C CYS A 127 -5.01 12.14 -10.31
N MET A 128 -4.00 12.49 -9.52
CA MET A 128 -3.66 13.87 -9.19
C MET A 128 -3.15 14.61 -10.43
N ALA A 129 -3.02 15.94 -10.31
CA ALA A 129 -2.48 16.78 -11.38
C ALA A 129 -1.14 16.23 -11.91
N SER A 130 -0.93 16.38 -13.22
CA SER A 130 0.21 15.84 -14.00
C SER A 130 0.35 14.31 -14.05
N HIS A 131 -0.67 13.55 -13.65
CA HIS A 131 -0.71 12.07 -13.77
C HIS A 131 -1.98 11.59 -14.47
N ALA A 132 -1.87 10.51 -15.25
CA ALA A 132 -2.97 9.86 -15.94
C ALA A 132 -3.09 8.39 -15.53
N VAL A 133 -4.31 7.87 -15.58
CA VAL A 133 -4.55 6.44 -15.31
C VAL A 133 -3.95 5.61 -16.43
N THR A 134 -3.05 4.71 -16.07
CA THR A 134 -2.58 3.64 -16.94
C THR A 134 -3.23 2.33 -16.53
N GLY A 135 -3.98 1.71 -17.44
CA GLY A 135 -4.73 0.48 -17.18
C GLY A 135 -6.18 0.74 -16.76
N GLN A 136 -6.63 0.07 -15.70
CA GLN A 136 -8.04 0.02 -15.31
C GLN A 136 -8.42 1.21 -14.41
N ALA A 137 -9.30 2.10 -14.88
CA ALA A 137 -9.77 3.23 -14.07
C ALA A 137 -10.95 2.89 -13.14
N THR A 138 -11.64 1.77 -13.39
CA THR A 138 -12.86 1.40 -12.65
C THR A 138 -12.94 -0.09 -12.37
N VAL A 139 -13.46 -0.43 -11.20
CA VAL A 139 -13.81 -1.81 -10.82
C VAL A 139 -15.15 -1.85 -10.08
N VAL A 140 -15.87 -2.96 -10.20
CA VAL A 140 -17.19 -3.16 -9.60
C VAL A 140 -17.13 -4.35 -8.64
N CYS A 141 -17.70 -4.18 -7.46
CA CYS A 141 -17.81 -5.25 -6.49
C CYS A 141 -18.84 -6.29 -6.97
N SER A 142 -18.41 -7.53 -7.12
CA SER A 142 -19.25 -8.68 -7.47
C SER A 142 -19.17 -9.75 -6.37
N LYS A 143 -19.92 -10.84 -6.54
CA LYS A 143 -19.91 -12.03 -5.67
C LYS A 143 -18.51 -12.63 -5.53
N ASP A 144 -17.70 -12.48 -6.58
CA ASP A 144 -16.33 -12.99 -6.66
C ASP A 144 -15.27 -11.92 -6.29
N GLY A 145 -15.68 -10.77 -5.73
CA GLY A 145 -14.81 -9.64 -5.42
C GLY A 145 -14.82 -8.54 -6.48
N TRP A 146 -13.82 -7.66 -6.47
CA TRP A 146 -13.70 -6.55 -7.43
C TRP A 146 -13.44 -7.06 -8.84
N GLN A 147 -14.25 -6.60 -9.79
CA GLN A 147 -14.17 -6.96 -11.21
C GLN A 147 -13.89 -5.75 -12.09
N PRO A 148 -12.95 -5.86 -13.06
CA PRO A 148 -12.15 -7.05 -13.36
C PRO A 148 -11.12 -7.39 -12.27
N ALA A 149 -10.81 -8.68 -12.15
CA ALA A 149 -9.90 -9.23 -11.12
C ALA A 149 -8.47 -8.66 -11.17
N THR A 150 -8.11 -7.97 -12.26
CA THR A 150 -6.86 -7.21 -12.39
C THR A 150 -6.78 -6.00 -11.46
N GLY A 151 -7.90 -5.55 -10.89
CA GLY A 151 -7.95 -4.40 -9.98
C GLY A 151 -7.85 -3.07 -10.71
N LEU A 152 -7.59 -1.99 -9.96
CA LEU A 152 -7.34 -0.65 -10.49
C LEU A 152 -5.91 -0.53 -11.03
N GLY A 153 -5.74 0.32 -12.05
CA GLY A 153 -4.46 0.65 -12.66
C GLY A 153 -3.61 1.59 -11.81
N THR A 154 -2.54 2.11 -12.41
CA THR A 154 -1.61 3.06 -11.78
C THR A 154 -1.84 4.48 -12.28
N CYS A 155 -1.30 5.46 -11.55
CA CYS A 155 -1.26 6.86 -11.97
C CYS A 155 0.15 7.20 -12.41
N ASP A 156 0.36 7.31 -13.72
CA ASP A 156 1.68 7.57 -14.30
C ASP A 156 1.80 9.04 -14.73
N PRO A 157 2.99 9.66 -14.64
CA PRO A 157 3.19 11.04 -15.06
C PRO A 157 2.83 11.25 -16.53
N THR A 158 2.09 12.32 -16.84
CA THR A 158 1.67 12.65 -18.22
C THR A 158 2.74 13.37 -19.04
N GLU A 159 3.91 13.65 -18.48
CA GLU A 159 4.95 14.40 -19.17
C GLU A 159 5.72 13.53 -20.16
N ARG A 160 5.56 13.85 -21.45
CA ARG A 160 6.65 13.69 -22.41
C ARG A 160 7.77 14.62 -21.95
N GLN A 161 8.87 14.03 -21.53
CA GLN A 161 10.15 14.72 -21.42
C GLN A 161 10.46 15.33 -22.79
N ASN A 162 10.36 16.65 -22.90
CA ASN A 162 10.77 17.42 -24.07
C ASN A 162 11.79 18.45 -23.62
#